data_AF-A0A2B7WSX6-F1
#
_entry.id   AF-A0A2B7WSX6-F1
#
_cell.length_a   1.000
_cell.length_b   1.000
_cell.length_c   1.000
_cell.angle_alpha   90.00
_cell.angle_beta   90.00
_cell.angle_gamma   90.00
#
_symmetry.space_group_name_H-M   'P 1'
#
loop_
_entity.id
_entity.type
_entity.pdbx_description
1 polymer ?
#
loop_
_entity_poly.entity_id
_entity_poly.type
_entity_poly.pdbx_seq_one_letter_code
_entity_poly.pdbx_strand_id
1 'polypeptide(L)'
;MSDKSFQSASKPPRLSPSSSLSRSSSTQISQVYKQSSQLFLTRRLQEALSAVEPIITPPTSQDNQQDDRAPIATASRNLRKKVWNLYISILNAIVELGAEEGKEKFGQKEWKALASKVRDGELWNIVSQVGYGGRDGSIDADVVYNIATLLLTHSPSQKLNQQRLENYLSSYGQPDLDIATHIDNSPGRKGKQRASPANGTDTPKDLSARVRILELFTLHVLPRNDEWDYAKEFITLSEVLDDERKDAFLQTLENLREEKEQGVLRAAELQREKDAELERQRQQEEEEQQRRAAEQKAAAEISHTAKVMNGHRKTSSEVDYGIENGNPNTGSPSSAKNRNLKPATKSGRVSTSAAAPGRSTESSKQVKKTDKPKPAMRQMRMFANLLVTLLRNMGRSMSANPLSFLRTLLVVFGVLMALSRADVRHRLRRIADSGWQKIRGTVGMGVKVSYI
;
A
#
# COMPACT_ATOMS: atom_id res chain seq x y z
N MET A 1 -42.97 66.63 53.43
CA MET A 1 -41.53 66.31 53.34
C MET A 1 -41.38 64.81 53.11
N SER A 2 -40.34 64.41 52.39
CA SER A 2 -39.86 63.02 52.23
C SER A 2 -40.61 62.11 51.25
N ASP A 3 -40.33 62.29 49.97
CA ASP A 3 -40.37 61.24 48.95
C ASP A 3 -39.58 59.98 49.38
N LYS A 4 -39.99 58.81 48.86
CA LYS A 4 -39.16 57.61 48.79
C LYS A 4 -39.19 57.01 47.38
N SER A 5 -38.23 57.43 46.57
CA SER A 5 -38.00 56.86 45.23
C SER A 5 -37.62 55.38 45.29
N PHE A 6 -38.32 54.56 44.51
CA PHE A 6 -37.84 53.23 44.14
C PHE A 6 -36.71 53.36 43.12
N GLN A 7 -35.46 53.10 43.53
CA GLN A 7 -34.36 52.87 42.59
C GLN A 7 -34.24 51.38 42.29
N SER A 8 -34.79 50.97 41.14
CA SER A 8 -34.56 49.63 40.57
C SER A 8 -33.16 49.59 39.96
N ALA A 9 -32.22 48.93 40.66
CA ALA A 9 -30.86 48.74 40.16
C ALA A 9 -30.84 47.75 38.99
N SER A 10 -30.62 48.27 37.78
CA SER A 10 -30.46 47.47 36.56
C SER A 10 -29.18 46.64 36.62
N LYS A 11 -29.32 45.31 36.60
CA LYS A 11 -28.17 44.39 36.40
C LYS A 11 -27.59 44.62 34.99
N PRO A 12 -26.28 44.85 34.83
CA PRO A 12 -25.67 44.93 33.50
C PRO A 12 -25.66 43.54 32.82
N PRO A 13 -25.77 43.48 31.48
CA PRO A 13 -25.70 42.22 30.76
C PRO A 13 -24.31 41.59 30.89
N ARG A 14 -24.25 40.31 31.25
CA ARG A 14 -23.01 39.53 31.23
C ARG A 14 -22.56 39.31 29.78
N LEU A 15 -21.60 40.10 29.33
CA LEU A 15 -20.89 39.85 28.08
C LEU A 15 -19.91 38.68 28.26
N SER A 16 -20.06 37.63 27.46
CA SER A 16 -19.20 36.44 27.49
C SER A 16 -17.76 36.77 27.05
N PRO A 17 -16.71 36.37 27.81
CA PRO A 17 -15.32 36.74 27.51
C PRO A 17 -14.63 35.85 26.45
N SER A 18 -15.38 35.12 25.61
CA SER A 18 -14.85 34.11 24.68
C SER A 18 -14.12 34.67 23.44
N SER A 19 -14.16 35.98 23.20
CA SER A 19 -13.64 36.62 21.98
C SER A 19 -12.22 37.17 22.07
N SER A 20 -11.63 37.27 23.27
CA SER A 20 -10.25 37.72 23.48
C SER A 20 -9.23 36.58 23.35
N LEU A 21 -9.54 35.40 23.90
CA LEU A 21 -8.69 34.21 23.87
C LEU A 21 -8.39 33.73 22.44
N SER A 22 -9.39 33.69 21.56
CA SER A 22 -9.27 33.26 20.16
C SER A 22 -8.46 34.22 19.27
N ARG A 23 -8.47 35.52 19.59
CA ARG A 23 -7.60 36.51 18.90
C ARG A 23 -6.14 36.38 19.34
N SER A 24 -5.90 36.05 20.61
CA SER A 24 -4.57 35.76 21.13
C SER A 24 -3.98 34.52 20.44
N SER A 25 -4.70 33.40 20.42
CA SER A 25 -4.22 32.15 19.80
C SER A 25 -3.94 32.29 18.30
N SER A 26 -4.80 32.97 17.52
CA SER A 26 -4.53 33.20 16.09
C SER A 26 -3.29 34.06 15.84
N THR A 27 -2.95 34.97 16.77
CA THR A 27 -1.74 35.80 16.67
C THR A 27 -0.49 34.98 17.00
N GLN A 28 -0.55 34.18 18.07
CA GLN A 28 0.51 33.24 18.45
C GLN A 28 0.80 32.23 17.33
N ILE A 29 -0.23 31.61 16.75
CA ILE A 29 -0.07 30.66 15.62
C ILE A 29 0.58 31.35 14.40
N SER A 30 0.23 32.61 14.14
CA SER A 30 0.84 33.40 13.06
C SER A 30 2.32 33.72 13.31
N GLN A 31 2.70 33.97 14.57
CA GLN A 31 4.08 34.24 14.97
C GLN A 31 4.94 32.99 14.90
N VAL A 32 4.46 31.87 15.45
CA VAL A 32 5.15 30.58 15.40
C VAL A 32 5.28 30.08 13.95
N TYR A 33 4.27 30.26 13.10
CA TYR A 33 4.40 29.98 11.66
C TYR A 33 5.55 30.76 11.02
N LYS A 34 5.67 32.08 11.30
CA LYS A 34 6.75 32.91 10.75
C LYS A 34 8.12 32.44 11.23
N GLN A 35 8.27 32.22 12.55
CA GLN A 35 9.50 31.72 13.16
C GLN A 35 9.91 30.37 12.56
N SER A 36 8.98 29.41 12.51
CA SER A 36 9.23 28.07 11.99
C SER A 36 9.56 28.07 10.49
N SER A 37 8.92 28.95 9.71
CA SER A 37 9.23 29.14 8.29
C SER A 37 10.64 29.70 8.09
N GLN A 38 11.11 30.62 8.93
CA GLN A 38 12.48 31.13 8.91
C GLN A 38 13.50 30.06 9.31
N LEU A 39 13.19 29.24 10.32
CA LEU A 39 14.01 28.10 10.75
C LEU A 39 14.12 27.02 9.64
N PHE A 40 13.01 26.73 8.95
CA PHE A 40 12.99 25.85 7.79
C PHE A 40 13.87 26.38 6.64
N LEU A 41 13.74 27.66 6.27
CA LEU A 41 14.56 28.29 5.22
C LEU A 41 16.05 28.31 5.55
N THR A 42 16.41 28.35 6.84
CA THR A 42 17.80 28.26 7.33
C THR A 42 18.29 26.82 7.53
N ARG A 43 17.55 25.82 7.02
CA ARG A 43 17.82 24.37 7.13
C ARG A 43 17.89 23.83 8.58
N ARG A 44 17.37 24.57 9.56
CA ARG A 44 17.31 24.16 10.97
C ARG A 44 16.07 23.31 11.25
N LEU A 45 16.03 22.11 10.67
CA LEU A 45 14.82 21.29 10.61
C LEU A 45 14.31 20.84 12.00
N GLN A 46 15.19 20.54 12.96
CA GLN A 46 14.79 20.15 14.33
C GLN A 46 14.22 21.33 15.13
N GLU A 47 14.82 22.52 15.01
CA GLU A 47 14.28 23.76 15.59
C GLU A 47 12.93 24.15 14.93
N ALA A 48 12.78 23.93 13.62
CA ALA A 48 11.54 24.18 12.90
C ALA A 48 10.42 23.19 13.28
N LEU A 49 10.74 21.90 13.46
CA LEU A 49 9.78 20.87 13.86
C LEU A 49 9.27 21.12 15.27
N SER A 50 10.18 21.29 16.24
CA SER A 50 9.84 21.54 17.65
C SER A 50 9.07 22.84 17.87
N ALA A 51 9.24 23.85 17.01
CA ALA A 51 8.44 25.07 17.04
C ALA A 51 6.99 24.84 16.52
N VAL A 52 6.78 23.99 15.50
CA VAL A 52 5.45 23.74 14.90
C VAL A 52 4.64 22.70 15.68
N GLU A 53 5.30 21.68 16.23
CA GLU A 53 4.68 20.56 16.93
C GLU A 53 3.66 20.95 18.03
N PRO A 54 3.91 21.91 18.95
CA PRO A 54 2.94 22.29 19.99
C PRO A 54 1.66 22.97 19.46
N ILE A 55 1.59 23.36 18.18
CA ILE A 55 0.37 23.90 17.55
C ILE A 55 -0.46 22.79 16.90
N ILE A 56 0.20 21.71 16.49
CA ILE A 56 -0.39 20.57 15.77
C ILE A 56 -0.80 19.47 16.75
N THR A 57 -0.02 19.23 17.80
CA THR A 57 -0.35 18.25 18.83
C THR A 57 -1.48 18.79 19.72
N PRO A 58 -2.59 18.06 19.92
CA PRO A 58 -3.62 18.47 20.88
C PRO A 58 -3.04 18.44 22.31
N PRO A 59 -3.39 19.39 23.18
CA PRO A 59 -2.94 19.37 24.57
C PRO A 59 -3.56 18.15 25.28
N THR A 60 -2.73 17.20 25.71
CA THR A 60 -3.15 16.04 26.51
C THR A 60 -3.52 16.46 27.93
N SER A 61 -4.69 17.06 28.08
CA SER A 61 -5.30 17.37 29.38
C SER A 61 -6.04 16.15 29.89
N GLN A 62 -5.64 15.60 31.05
CA GLN A 62 -6.27 14.39 31.63
C GLN A 62 -7.65 14.63 32.27
N ASP A 63 -8.21 15.83 32.20
CA ASP A 63 -9.50 16.17 32.83
C ASP A 63 -10.42 17.02 31.91
N ASN A 64 -11.68 16.59 31.85
CA ASN A 64 -12.88 17.20 31.24
C ASN A 64 -13.15 17.01 29.72
N GLN A 65 -14.31 16.41 29.45
CA GLN A 65 -14.81 15.98 28.14
C GLN A 65 -15.43 17.11 27.28
N GLN A 66 -14.73 18.23 27.08
CA GLN A 66 -15.19 19.26 26.14
C GLN A 66 -14.02 19.93 25.41
N ASP A 67 -13.95 19.72 24.10
CA ASP A 67 -13.00 20.30 23.12
C ASP A 67 -11.52 19.81 23.14
N ASP A 68 -11.31 18.51 22.89
CA ASP A 68 -10.02 17.88 22.50
C ASP A 68 -9.50 18.33 21.11
N ARG A 69 -9.51 19.64 20.81
CA ARG A 69 -9.12 20.19 19.50
C ARG A 69 -7.80 20.95 19.60
N ALA A 70 -6.81 20.53 18.81
CA ALA A 70 -5.53 21.21 18.72
C ALA A 70 -5.69 22.69 18.31
N PRO A 71 -4.81 23.61 18.77
CA PRO A 71 -4.96 25.06 18.53
C PRO A 71 -5.17 25.41 17.04
N ILE A 72 -4.52 24.68 16.13
CA ILE A 72 -4.66 24.83 14.67
C ILE A 72 -6.09 24.65 14.15
N ALA A 73 -6.94 23.86 14.82
CA ALA A 73 -8.34 23.66 14.47
C ALA A 73 -9.19 24.92 14.70
N THR A 74 -8.75 25.81 15.61
CA THR A 74 -9.39 27.11 15.87
C THR A 74 -8.89 28.22 14.93
N ALA A 75 -7.77 27.98 14.23
CA ALA A 75 -7.14 28.95 13.35
C ALA A 75 -7.92 29.12 12.02
N SER A 76 -7.79 30.32 11.43
CA SER A 76 -8.38 30.62 10.12
C SER A 76 -7.89 29.66 9.02
N ARG A 77 -8.76 29.31 8.06
CA ARG A 77 -8.49 28.36 6.96
C ARG A 77 -7.16 28.66 6.24
N ASN A 78 -6.91 29.93 5.89
CA ASN A 78 -5.68 30.34 5.22
C ASN A 78 -4.40 30.14 6.06
N LEU A 79 -4.49 30.30 7.40
CA LEU A 79 -3.36 30.06 8.29
C LEU A 79 -3.15 28.55 8.53
N ARG A 80 -4.24 27.81 8.74
CA ARG A 80 -4.25 26.34 8.85
C ARG A 80 -3.60 25.66 7.64
N LYS A 81 -4.03 26.03 6.43
CA LYS A 81 -3.45 25.57 5.15
C LYS A 81 -1.94 25.80 5.07
N LYS A 82 -1.47 26.98 5.48
CA LYS A 82 -0.05 27.34 5.47
C LYS A 82 0.77 26.54 6.50
N VAL A 83 0.25 26.39 7.72
CA VAL A 83 0.94 25.63 8.79
C VAL A 83 1.03 24.15 8.43
N TRP A 84 -0.04 23.54 7.89
CA TRP A 84 0.01 22.16 7.42
C TRP A 84 0.99 21.97 6.26
N ASN A 85 0.94 22.83 5.24
CA ASN A 85 1.91 22.77 4.14
C ASN A 85 3.36 22.89 4.64
N LEU A 86 3.63 23.81 5.58
CA LEU A 86 4.95 23.93 6.20
C LEU A 86 5.35 22.66 6.96
N TYR A 87 4.45 22.06 7.75
CA TYR A 87 4.71 20.82 8.48
C TYR A 87 5.01 19.64 7.53
N ILE A 88 4.24 19.51 6.44
CA ILE A 88 4.46 18.50 5.41
C ILE A 88 5.81 18.70 4.71
N SER A 89 6.18 19.95 4.37
CA SER A 89 7.48 20.26 3.78
C SER A 89 8.66 20.04 4.73
N ILE A 90 8.49 20.31 6.03
CA ILE A 90 9.49 19.97 7.07
C ILE A 90 9.68 18.45 7.12
N LEU A 91 8.59 17.67 7.18
CA LEU A 91 8.65 16.21 7.19
C LEU A 91 9.28 15.65 5.90
N ASN A 92 8.96 16.20 4.73
CA ASN A 92 9.60 15.80 3.47
C ASN A 92 11.12 16.00 3.54
N ALA A 93 11.57 17.19 3.92
CA ALA A 93 12.99 17.51 4.03
C ALA A 93 13.72 16.61 5.04
N ILE A 94 13.09 16.26 6.16
CA ILE A 94 13.66 15.34 7.17
C ILE A 94 13.87 13.93 6.62
N VAL A 95 12.97 13.43 5.76
CA VAL A 95 13.13 12.11 5.14
C VAL A 95 14.12 12.17 3.96
N GLU A 96 14.14 13.26 3.18
CA GLU A 96 15.11 13.50 2.10
C GLU A 96 16.56 13.64 2.58
N LEU A 97 16.79 14.11 3.82
CA LEU A 97 18.13 14.15 4.46
C LEU A 97 18.78 12.75 4.59
N GLY A 98 18.00 11.68 4.44
CA GLY A 98 18.49 10.31 4.52
C GLY A 98 18.84 9.86 5.94
N ALA A 99 19.34 8.63 6.04
CA ALA A 99 19.57 7.99 7.33
C ALA A 99 20.75 8.58 8.12
N GLU A 100 21.78 9.11 7.46
CA GLU A 100 22.98 9.57 8.17
C GLU A 100 22.80 10.97 8.77
N GLU A 101 22.46 12.00 7.98
CA GLU A 101 22.19 13.35 8.52
C GLU A 101 20.97 13.37 9.46
N GLY A 102 19.97 12.51 9.19
CA GLY A 102 18.78 12.36 10.03
C GLY A 102 19.10 11.84 11.43
N LYS A 103 19.96 10.81 11.54
CA LYS A 103 20.46 10.30 12.83
C LYS A 103 21.28 11.35 13.57
N GLU A 104 22.09 12.14 12.87
CA GLU A 104 22.96 13.17 13.48
C GLU A 104 22.14 14.31 14.10
N LYS A 105 21.11 14.80 13.40
CA LYS A 105 20.36 16.01 13.81
C LYS A 105 19.18 15.74 14.77
N PHE A 106 18.62 14.53 14.74
CA PHE A 106 17.43 14.15 15.54
C PHE A 106 17.68 12.97 16.48
N GLY A 107 18.79 12.24 16.31
CA GLY A 107 18.99 10.96 16.97
C GLY A 107 18.23 9.82 16.27
N GLN A 108 18.79 8.61 16.36
CA GLN A 108 18.30 7.43 15.63
C GLN A 108 16.84 7.05 15.93
N LYS A 109 16.36 7.29 17.16
CA LYS A 109 15.00 6.92 17.58
C LYS A 109 13.94 7.88 16.99
N GLU A 110 14.13 9.18 17.15
CA GLU A 110 13.18 10.19 16.66
C GLU A 110 13.13 10.20 15.13
N TRP A 111 14.28 10.20 14.46
CA TRP A 111 14.32 10.12 12.99
C TRP A 111 13.60 8.87 12.47
N LYS A 112 13.82 7.70 13.09
CA LYS A 112 13.13 6.46 12.66
C LYS A 112 11.62 6.54 12.89
N ALA A 113 11.17 7.13 14.00
CA ALA A 113 9.75 7.32 14.28
C ALA A 113 9.08 8.30 13.31
N LEU A 114 9.74 9.41 12.97
CA LEU A 114 9.26 10.37 11.97
C LEU A 114 9.24 9.75 10.57
N ALA A 115 10.27 9.00 10.19
CA ALA A 115 10.35 8.31 8.91
C ALA A 115 9.28 7.20 8.77
N SER A 116 8.99 6.41 9.82
CA SER A 116 7.89 5.44 9.78
C SER A 116 6.53 6.16 9.69
N LYS A 117 6.27 7.16 10.54
CA LYS A 117 5.06 7.99 10.51
C LYS A 117 4.73 8.58 9.12
N VAL A 118 5.77 8.97 8.36
CA VAL A 118 5.64 9.40 6.96
C VAL A 118 5.37 8.24 6.01
N ARG A 119 6.14 7.15 6.09
CA ARG A 119 6.02 5.97 5.19
C ARG A 119 4.72 5.21 5.35
N ASP A 120 4.21 5.11 6.58
CA ASP A 120 3.00 4.38 6.95
C ASP A 120 1.72 5.20 6.70
N GLY A 121 1.86 6.49 6.34
CA GLY A 121 0.73 7.36 6.00
C GLY A 121 -0.04 7.94 7.18
N GLU A 122 0.46 7.77 8.41
CA GLU A 122 -0.18 8.30 9.63
C GLU A 122 -0.36 9.83 9.59
N LEU A 123 0.49 10.53 8.85
CA LEU A 123 0.35 11.97 8.60
C LEU A 123 -1.05 12.34 8.08
N TRP A 124 -1.67 11.49 7.26
CA TRP A 124 -3.01 11.74 6.75
C TRP A 124 -4.08 11.66 7.85
N ASN A 125 -3.95 10.69 8.76
CA ASN A 125 -4.83 10.56 9.91
C ASN A 125 -4.72 11.79 10.82
N ILE A 126 -3.49 12.26 11.07
CA ILE A 126 -3.22 13.42 11.92
C ILE A 126 -3.76 14.71 11.29
N VAL A 127 -3.53 14.94 10.00
CA VAL A 127 -4.07 16.11 9.28
C VAL A 127 -5.59 16.10 9.32
N SER A 128 -6.23 14.96 8.98
CA SER A 128 -7.69 14.82 9.02
C SER A 128 -8.25 15.04 10.42
N GLN A 129 -7.74 14.31 11.43
CA GLN A 129 -8.28 14.33 12.79
C GLN A 129 -8.05 15.67 13.50
N VAL A 130 -6.82 16.18 13.55
CA VAL A 130 -6.52 17.40 14.33
C VAL A 130 -6.73 18.68 13.52
N GLY A 131 -6.55 18.65 12.20
CA GLY A 131 -6.72 19.82 11.33
C GLY A 131 -8.16 20.05 10.88
N TYR A 132 -8.90 18.97 10.65
CA TYR A 132 -10.15 18.97 9.88
C TYR A 132 -11.27 18.13 10.54
N GLY A 133 -11.12 17.79 11.83
CA GLY A 133 -12.16 17.15 12.64
C GLY A 133 -12.57 15.74 12.18
N GLY A 134 -11.68 15.03 11.50
CA GLY A 134 -11.93 13.70 10.94
C GLY A 134 -12.71 13.69 9.62
N ARG A 135 -12.96 14.86 9.01
CA ARG A 135 -13.62 14.97 7.69
C ARG A 135 -12.57 15.14 6.59
N ASP A 136 -12.13 14.01 6.02
CA ASP A 136 -11.16 13.98 4.91
C ASP A 136 -11.52 14.97 3.79
N GLY A 137 -12.80 15.08 3.42
CA GLY A 137 -13.28 15.99 2.38
C GLY A 137 -13.16 17.48 2.65
N SER A 138 -12.92 17.89 3.89
CA SER A 138 -12.75 19.31 4.25
C SER A 138 -11.29 19.79 4.22
N ILE A 139 -10.34 18.86 3.99
CA ILE A 139 -8.91 19.17 3.83
C ILE A 139 -8.73 20.06 2.58
N ASP A 140 -7.86 21.07 2.65
CA ASP A 140 -7.57 21.93 1.50
C ASP A 140 -6.82 21.17 0.38
N ALA A 141 -7.19 21.40 -0.88
CA ALA A 141 -6.65 20.68 -2.06
C ALA A 141 -5.11 20.66 -2.14
N ASP A 142 -4.44 21.79 -1.87
CA ASP A 142 -2.97 21.84 -1.88
C ASP A 142 -2.35 21.01 -0.74
N VAL A 143 -3.03 20.89 0.40
CA VAL A 143 -2.57 20.07 1.55
C VAL A 143 -2.68 18.60 1.17
N VAL A 144 -3.79 18.21 0.54
CA VAL A 144 -3.97 16.86 -0.03
C VAL A 144 -2.89 16.53 -1.04
N TYR A 145 -2.69 17.40 -2.04
CA TYR A 145 -1.67 17.20 -3.08
C TYR A 145 -0.27 17.01 -2.47
N ASN A 146 0.10 17.82 -1.48
CA ASN A 146 1.41 17.75 -0.84
C ASN A 146 1.65 16.45 -0.07
N ILE A 147 0.66 15.94 0.69
CA ILE A 147 0.82 14.66 1.40
C ILE A 147 0.76 13.49 0.41
N ALA A 148 -0.12 13.52 -0.57
CA ALA A 148 -0.19 12.47 -1.60
C ALA A 148 1.14 12.35 -2.37
N THR A 149 1.79 13.49 -2.65
CA THR A 149 3.14 13.55 -3.24
C THR A 149 4.21 13.01 -2.27
N LEU A 150 4.18 13.41 -0.98
CA LEU A 150 5.08 12.87 0.05
C LEU A 150 4.98 11.33 0.14
N LEU A 151 3.76 10.79 0.12
CA LEU A 151 3.52 9.36 0.16
C LEU A 151 3.99 8.67 -1.12
N LEU A 152 3.81 9.27 -2.30
CA LEU A 152 4.35 8.75 -3.56
C LEU A 152 5.88 8.62 -3.56
N THR A 153 6.59 9.58 -2.96
CA THR A 153 8.05 9.57 -2.87
C THR A 153 8.57 8.54 -1.86
N HIS A 154 7.97 8.49 -0.66
CA HIS A 154 8.56 7.78 0.48
C HIS A 154 7.85 6.49 0.89
N SER A 155 6.56 6.32 0.60
CA SER A 155 5.82 5.12 1.02
C SER A 155 6.06 3.94 0.06
N PRO A 156 6.36 2.73 0.57
CA PRO A 156 6.50 1.54 -0.26
C PRO A 156 5.17 0.99 -0.81
N SER A 157 4.01 1.48 -0.31
CA SER A 157 2.69 0.99 -0.70
C SER A 157 1.72 2.16 -0.91
N GLN A 158 1.21 2.30 -2.14
CA GLN A 158 0.30 3.39 -2.48
C GLN A 158 -1.18 3.05 -2.24
N LYS A 159 -1.50 1.90 -1.64
CA LYS A 159 -2.90 1.48 -1.36
C LYS A 159 -3.62 2.39 -0.36
N LEU A 160 -2.92 2.85 0.68
CA LEU A 160 -3.49 3.81 1.63
C LEU A 160 -3.70 5.18 0.95
N ASN A 161 -2.74 5.62 0.14
CA ASN A 161 -2.81 6.86 -0.62
C ASN A 161 -4.02 6.85 -1.58
N GLN A 162 -4.19 5.75 -2.32
CA GLN A 162 -5.36 5.50 -3.17
C GLN A 162 -6.68 5.59 -2.38
N GLN A 163 -6.87 4.80 -1.33
CA GLN A 163 -8.12 4.79 -0.54
C GLN A 163 -8.47 6.18 0.02
N ARG A 164 -7.46 6.94 0.45
CA ARG A 164 -7.64 8.29 0.97
C ARG A 164 -7.99 9.30 -0.13
N LEU A 165 -7.35 9.20 -1.30
CA LEU A 165 -7.69 10.02 -2.46
C LEU A 165 -9.06 9.67 -3.04
N GLU A 166 -9.47 8.41 -3.07
CA GLU A 166 -10.81 7.98 -3.49
C GLU A 166 -11.90 8.53 -2.56
N ASN A 167 -11.71 8.42 -1.24
CA ASN A 167 -12.62 9.02 -0.26
C ASN A 167 -12.69 10.55 -0.41
N TYR A 168 -11.55 11.20 -0.64
CA TYR A 168 -11.47 12.64 -0.86
C TYR A 168 -12.19 13.06 -2.15
N LEU A 169 -11.88 12.42 -3.29
CA LEU A 169 -12.50 12.67 -4.59
C LEU A 169 -14.01 12.42 -4.57
N SER A 170 -14.47 11.39 -3.84
CA SER A 170 -15.89 11.10 -3.62
C SER A 170 -16.61 12.18 -2.80
N SER A 171 -15.91 12.82 -1.86
CA SER A 171 -16.51 13.85 -0.99
C SER A 171 -16.78 15.20 -1.68
N TYR A 172 -16.03 15.54 -2.73
CA TYR A 172 -16.21 16.78 -3.49
C TYR A 172 -17.57 16.92 -4.17
N GLY A 173 -18.30 15.82 -4.37
CA GLY A 173 -19.65 15.82 -4.94
C GLY A 173 -20.77 16.01 -3.91
N GLN A 174 -20.46 16.17 -2.62
CA GLN A 174 -21.45 16.41 -1.58
C GLN A 174 -21.39 17.88 -1.12
N PRO A 175 -22.50 18.64 -1.16
CA PRO A 175 -22.58 19.89 -0.42
C PRO A 175 -22.36 19.60 1.07
N ASP A 176 -21.52 20.38 1.74
CA ASP A 176 -21.27 20.28 3.18
C ASP A 176 -22.51 20.74 3.96
N LEU A 177 -23.53 19.88 4.04
CA LEU A 177 -24.70 20.05 4.89
C LEU A 177 -24.31 19.80 6.34
N ASP A 178 -23.48 20.71 6.89
CA ASP A 178 -23.25 20.82 8.32
C ASP A 178 -24.47 21.46 9.00
N ILE A 179 -25.57 20.71 8.99
CA ILE A 179 -26.86 21.06 9.59
C ILE A 179 -26.67 21.38 11.09
N ALA A 180 -25.74 20.71 11.77
CA ALA A 180 -25.43 20.96 13.17
C ALA A 180 -24.91 22.39 13.39
N THR A 181 -23.87 22.81 12.65
CA THR A 181 -23.36 24.19 12.76
C THR A 181 -24.36 25.25 12.27
N HIS A 182 -25.30 24.89 11.40
CA HIS A 182 -26.35 25.81 10.94
C HIS A 182 -27.53 25.94 11.93
N ILE A 183 -27.81 24.90 12.71
CA ILE A 183 -28.81 24.94 13.79
C ILE A 183 -28.27 25.71 15.01
N ASP A 184 -27.02 25.47 15.42
CA ASP A 184 -26.40 26.17 16.55
C ASP A 184 -26.21 27.68 16.31
N ASN A 185 -26.16 28.13 15.04
CA ASN A 185 -25.99 29.54 14.65
C ASN A 185 -27.31 30.24 14.29
N SER A 186 -28.44 29.87 14.90
CA SER A 186 -29.75 30.48 14.59
C SER A 186 -30.25 31.50 15.65
N PRO A 187 -29.88 32.80 15.55
CA PRO A 187 -30.58 33.87 16.24
C PRO A 187 -31.71 34.42 15.36
N GLY A 188 -32.93 34.46 15.90
CA GLY A 188 -34.08 35.01 15.19
C GLY A 188 -33.94 36.51 14.88
N ARG A 189 -33.50 36.87 13.66
CA ARG A 189 -33.62 38.23 13.12
C ARG A 189 -33.60 38.28 11.60
N LYS A 190 -34.58 39.00 11.03
CA LYS A 190 -34.63 39.32 9.59
C LYS A 190 -33.43 40.18 9.20
N GLY A 191 -32.44 39.59 8.54
CA GLY A 191 -31.32 40.29 7.93
C GLY A 191 -30.89 39.56 6.66
N LYS A 192 -30.69 40.30 5.56
CA LYS A 192 -30.13 39.76 4.31
C LYS A 192 -28.65 39.42 4.51
N GLN A 193 -28.34 38.33 5.19
CA GLN A 193 -27.00 37.77 5.18
C GLN A 193 -26.82 37.00 3.87
N ARG A 194 -25.87 37.49 3.06
CA ARG A 194 -25.32 36.71 1.94
C ARG A 194 -24.85 35.38 2.50
N ALA A 195 -25.26 34.27 1.88
CA ALA A 195 -24.68 32.97 2.18
C ALA A 195 -23.16 33.06 2.06
N SER A 196 -22.45 32.69 3.13
CA SER A 196 -21.02 32.40 3.02
C SER A 196 -20.84 31.29 1.99
N PRO A 197 -19.86 31.38 1.07
CA PRO A 197 -19.67 30.38 0.03
C PRO A 197 -19.02 29.11 0.61
N ALA A 198 -19.83 28.30 1.30
CA ALA A 198 -19.56 26.89 1.48
C ALA A 198 -19.72 26.21 0.10
N ASN A 199 -18.72 25.43 -0.29
CA ASN A 199 -18.61 24.73 -1.57
C ASN A 199 -18.66 25.63 -2.82
N GLY A 200 -17.54 26.28 -3.12
CA GLY A 200 -17.30 26.89 -4.43
C GLY A 200 -16.85 25.85 -5.46
N THR A 201 -17.79 25.34 -6.26
CA THR A 201 -17.49 24.62 -7.52
C THR A 201 -16.96 25.54 -8.63
N ASP A 202 -17.01 26.86 -8.42
CA ASP A 202 -16.88 27.87 -9.48
C ASP A 202 -15.64 28.78 -9.39
N THR A 203 -14.65 28.50 -8.54
CA THR A 203 -13.35 29.20 -8.64
C THR A 203 -12.42 28.46 -9.59
N PRO A 204 -11.80 29.12 -10.60
CA PRO A 204 -10.87 28.45 -11.51
C PRO A 204 -9.63 27.91 -10.78
N LYS A 205 -9.33 28.42 -9.58
CA LYS A 205 -8.27 27.93 -8.70
C LYS A 205 -8.62 26.57 -8.09
N ASP A 206 -9.84 26.39 -7.57
CA ASP A 206 -10.26 25.10 -7.01
C ASP A 206 -10.40 24.04 -8.12
N LEU A 207 -10.89 24.41 -9.31
CA LEU A 207 -10.91 23.51 -10.47
C LEU A 207 -9.49 23.08 -10.87
N SER A 208 -8.54 24.01 -11.00
CA SER A 208 -7.14 23.67 -11.34
C SER A 208 -6.45 22.82 -10.26
N ALA A 209 -6.75 23.03 -8.98
CA ALA A 209 -6.27 22.17 -7.90
C ALA A 209 -6.87 20.75 -8.00
N ARG A 210 -8.17 20.64 -8.32
CA ARG A 210 -8.83 19.36 -8.56
C ARG A 210 -8.23 18.60 -9.73
N VAL A 211 -7.95 19.27 -10.86
CA VAL A 211 -7.27 18.66 -12.02
C VAL A 211 -5.90 18.10 -11.64
N ARG A 212 -5.10 18.82 -10.85
CA ARG A 212 -3.80 18.33 -10.35
C ARG A 212 -3.93 17.10 -9.43
N ILE A 213 -4.95 17.05 -8.60
CA ILE A 213 -5.20 15.87 -7.75
C ILE A 213 -5.65 14.67 -8.59
N LEU A 214 -6.48 14.91 -9.63
CA LEU A 214 -6.86 13.87 -10.58
C LEU A 214 -5.62 13.34 -11.33
N GLU A 215 -4.77 14.23 -11.86
CA GLU A 215 -3.50 13.90 -12.53
C GLU A 215 -2.56 13.08 -11.63
N LEU A 216 -2.40 13.49 -10.37
CA LEU A 216 -1.61 12.77 -9.37
C LEU A 216 -2.20 11.37 -9.11
N PHE A 217 -3.52 11.28 -8.95
CA PHE A 217 -4.21 10.02 -8.70
C PHE A 217 -4.10 9.05 -9.90
N THR A 218 -4.45 9.50 -11.11
CA THR A 218 -4.56 8.63 -12.29
C THR A 218 -3.23 8.33 -12.96
N LEU A 219 -2.27 9.27 -12.97
CA LEU A 219 -0.98 9.09 -13.65
C LEU A 219 0.15 8.64 -12.70
N HIS A 220 0.00 8.78 -11.38
CA HIS A 220 1.06 8.46 -10.43
C HIS A 220 0.65 7.42 -9.37
N VAL A 221 -0.51 7.57 -8.73
CA VAL A 221 -0.94 6.65 -7.65
C VAL A 221 -1.41 5.30 -8.20
N LEU A 222 -2.32 5.29 -9.17
CA LEU A 222 -2.86 4.03 -9.72
C LEU A 222 -1.80 3.21 -10.50
N PRO A 223 -0.92 3.80 -11.34
CA PRO A 223 0.20 3.10 -11.97
C PRO A 223 1.21 2.45 -11.01
N ARG A 224 1.34 3.00 -9.79
CA ARG A 224 2.18 2.42 -8.71
C ARG A 224 1.51 1.22 -8.01
N ASN A 225 0.19 1.10 -8.08
CA ASN A 225 -0.56 -0.07 -7.61
C ASN A 225 -0.88 -1.08 -8.73
N ASP A 226 -0.43 -0.81 -9.97
CA ASP A 226 -0.73 -1.59 -11.19
C ASP A 226 -2.20 -1.59 -11.64
N GLU A 227 -2.98 -0.60 -11.20
CA GLU A 227 -4.41 -0.47 -11.49
C GLU A 227 -4.69 0.38 -12.74
N TRP A 228 -4.01 0.04 -13.85
CA TRP A 228 -4.04 0.78 -15.12
C TRP A 228 -5.43 0.89 -15.75
N ASP A 229 -6.20 -0.19 -15.74
CA ASP A 229 -7.51 -0.22 -16.38
C ASP A 229 -8.54 0.57 -15.56
N TYR A 230 -8.43 0.55 -14.23
CA TYR A 230 -9.22 1.41 -13.34
C TYR A 230 -8.88 2.89 -13.55
N ALA A 231 -7.60 3.24 -13.76
CA ALA A 231 -7.22 4.61 -14.13
C ALA A 231 -7.87 5.06 -15.45
N LYS A 232 -7.91 4.20 -16.47
CA LYS A 232 -8.59 4.49 -17.76
C LYS A 232 -10.10 4.69 -17.58
N GLU A 233 -10.77 3.81 -16.84
CA GLU A 233 -12.19 3.96 -16.53
C GLU A 233 -12.47 5.26 -15.75
N PHE A 234 -11.63 5.59 -14.76
CA PHE A 234 -11.77 6.79 -13.94
C PHE A 234 -11.57 8.09 -14.73
N ILE A 235 -10.58 8.15 -15.64
CA ILE A 235 -10.41 9.30 -16.55
C ILE A 235 -11.64 9.44 -17.47
N THR A 236 -12.11 8.33 -18.04
CA THR A 236 -13.25 8.32 -18.97
C THR A 236 -14.56 8.77 -18.29
N LEU A 237 -14.80 8.35 -17.05
CA LEU A 237 -15.97 8.68 -16.25
C LEU A 237 -15.87 10.05 -15.54
N SER A 238 -14.74 10.74 -15.62
CA SER A 238 -14.54 12.03 -14.95
C SER A 238 -15.30 13.16 -15.66
N GLU A 239 -16.38 13.64 -15.05
CA GLU A 239 -17.14 14.84 -15.49
C GLU A 239 -16.36 16.16 -15.32
N VAL A 240 -15.17 16.11 -14.71
CA VAL A 240 -14.34 17.28 -14.36
C VAL A 240 -13.37 17.65 -15.48
N LEU A 241 -13.03 16.68 -16.32
CA LEU A 241 -12.08 16.83 -17.40
C LEU A 241 -12.83 17.07 -18.71
N ASP A 242 -12.45 18.12 -19.42
CA ASP A 242 -12.83 18.33 -20.81
C ASP A 242 -12.25 17.20 -21.67
N ASP A 243 -12.87 16.86 -22.80
CA ASP A 243 -12.49 15.68 -23.57
C ASP A 243 -11.04 15.76 -24.11
N GLU A 244 -10.56 16.95 -24.49
CA GLU A 244 -9.14 17.20 -24.84
C GLU A 244 -8.18 16.84 -23.69
N ARG A 245 -8.58 17.11 -22.43
CA ARG A 245 -7.78 16.75 -21.25
C ARG A 245 -7.85 15.26 -20.94
N LYS A 246 -9.01 14.61 -21.18
CA LYS A 246 -9.14 13.15 -21.07
C LYS A 246 -8.20 12.46 -22.06
N ASP A 247 -8.19 12.89 -23.31
CA ASP A 247 -7.32 12.33 -24.34
C ASP A 247 -5.84 12.51 -24.00
N ALA A 248 -5.44 13.70 -23.52
CA ALA A 248 -4.07 13.93 -23.04
C ALA A 248 -3.70 13.05 -21.83
N PHE A 249 -4.64 12.83 -20.90
CA PHE A 249 -4.43 11.95 -19.73
C PHE A 249 -4.36 10.48 -20.12
N LEU A 250 -5.18 10.03 -21.08
CA LEU A 250 -5.13 8.66 -21.61
C LEU A 250 -3.84 8.41 -22.42
N GLN A 251 -3.39 9.38 -23.21
CA GLN A 251 -2.13 9.30 -23.95
C GLN A 251 -0.92 9.23 -23.01
N THR A 252 -0.86 10.10 -22.00
CA THR A 252 0.22 10.07 -21.00
C THR A 252 0.21 8.79 -20.17
N LEU A 253 -0.97 8.27 -19.81
CA LEU A 253 -1.11 6.98 -19.13
C LEU A 253 -0.61 5.81 -19.99
N GLU A 254 -0.91 5.79 -21.30
CA GLU A 254 -0.41 4.74 -22.19
C GLU A 254 1.11 4.83 -22.39
N ASN A 255 1.65 6.04 -22.58
CA ASN A 255 3.10 6.26 -22.67
C ASN A 255 3.82 5.76 -21.40
N LEU A 256 3.27 6.03 -20.21
CA LEU A 256 3.81 5.55 -18.93
C LEU A 256 3.72 4.02 -18.79
N ARG A 257 2.66 3.40 -19.33
CA ARG A 257 2.50 1.94 -19.38
C ARG A 257 3.57 1.31 -20.27
N GLU A 258 3.75 1.86 -21.47
CA GLU A 258 4.76 1.42 -22.42
C GLU A 258 6.18 1.59 -21.86
N GLU A 259 6.49 2.74 -21.24
CA GLU A 259 7.80 2.96 -20.60
C GLU A 259 8.09 1.94 -19.49
N LYS A 260 7.07 1.61 -18.67
CA LYS A 260 7.20 0.57 -17.63
C LYS A 260 7.45 -0.80 -18.24
N GLU A 261 6.72 -1.18 -19.29
CA GLU A 261 6.89 -2.45 -19.99
C GLU A 261 8.27 -2.56 -20.67
N GLN A 262 8.70 -1.52 -21.40
CA GLN A 262 10.03 -1.41 -21.98
C GLN A 262 11.14 -1.43 -20.91
N GLY A 263 10.88 -0.87 -19.71
CA GLY A 263 11.77 -0.96 -18.56
C GLY A 263 11.94 -2.39 -18.04
N VAL A 264 10.83 -3.13 -17.92
CA VAL A 264 10.85 -4.55 -17.53
C VAL A 264 11.56 -5.42 -18.58
N LEU A 265 11.33 -5.18 -19.87
CA LEU A 265 12.00 -5.89 -20.96
C LEU A 265 13.52 -5.67 -20.94
N ARG A 266 13.99 -4.42 -20.81
CA ARG A 266 15.42 -4.09 -20.69
C ARG A 266 16.06 -4.71 -19.43
N ALA A 267 15.35 -4.72 -18.31
CA ALA A 267 15.84 -5.36 -17.08
C ALA A 267 15.94 -6.89 -17.23
N ALA A 268 14.98 -7.52 -17.90
CA ALA A 268 14.98 -8.95 -18.16
C ALA A 268 16.08 -9.37 -19.17
N GLU A 269 16.38 -8.53 -20.16
CA GLU A 269 17.50 -8.72 -21.10
C GLU A 269 18.84 -8.65 -20.38
N LEU A 270 19.09 -7.59 -19.60
CA LEU A 270 20.33 -7.43 -18.83
C LEU A 270 20.52 -8.51 -17.76
N GLN A 271 19.42 -9.05 -17.20
CA GLN A 271 19.48 -10.21 -16.30
C GLN A 271 19.90 -11.48 -17.05
N ARG A 272 19.35 -11.75 -18.24
CA ARG A 272 19.75 -12.89 -19.08
C ARG A 272 21.21 -12.83 -19.50
N GLU A 273 21.74 -11.65 -19.79
CA GLU A 273 23.16 -11.46 -20.11
C GLU A 273 24.05 -11.85 -18.91
N LYS A 274 23.71 -11.37 -17.70
CA LYS A 274 24.43 -11.73 -16.47
C LYS A 274 24.35 -13.21 -16.13
N ASP A 275 23.17 -13.81 -16.25
CA ASP A 275 22.97 -15.24 -15.97
C ASP A 275 23.77 -16.10 -16.98
N ALA A 276 23.82 -15.69 -18.25
CA ALA A 276 24.61 -16.36 -19.29
C ALA A 276 26.13 -16.17 -19.10
N GLU A 277 26.58 -15.01 -18.60
CA GLU A 277 27.99 -14.79 -18.25
C GLU A 277 28.41 -15.66 -17.06
N LEU A 278 27.59 -15.71 -16.01
CA LEU A 278 27.84 -16.54 -14.82
C LEU A 278 27.87 -18.03 -15.18
N GLU A 279 26.96 -18.50 -16.03
CA GLU A 279 26.96 -19.90 -16.48
C GLU A 279 28.19 -20.24 -17.35
N ARG A 280 28.70 -19.31 -18.18
CA ARG A 280 29.99 -19.50 -18.88
C ARG A 280 31.16 -19.61 -17.90
N GLN A 281 31.18 -18.78 -16.85
CA GLN A 281 32.21 -18.87 -15.81
C GLN A 281 32.16 -20.22 -15.09
N ARG A 282 30.96 -20.69 -14.71
CA ARG A 282 30.78 -22.03 -14.12
C ARG A 282 31.25 -23.16 -15.04
N GLN A 283 30.95 -23.09 -16.34
CA GLN A 283 31.41 -24.10 -17.30
C GLN A 283 32.92 -24.11 -17.46
N GLN A 284 33.57 -22.94 -17.47
CA GLN A 284 35.03 -22.84 -17.49
C GLN A 284 35.68 -23.40 -16.21
N GLU A 285 35.11 -23.09 -15.04
CA GLU A 285 35.56 -23.66 -13.76
C GLU A 285 35.37 -25.19 -13.71
N GLU A 286 34.25 -25.72 -14.20
CA GLU A 286 33.99 -27.16 -14.28
C GLU A 286 34.95 -27.86 -15.25
N GLU A 287 35.22 -27.29 -16.44
CA GLU A 287 36.23 -27.82 -17.36
C GLU A 287 37.66 -27.76 -16.77
N GLU A 288 38.02 -26.68 -16.06
CA GLU A 288 39.33 -26.57 -15.44
C GLU A 288 39.49 -27.59 -14.30
N GLN A 289 38.46 -27.77 -13.46
CA GLN A 289 38.44 -28.81 -12.43
C GLN A 289 38.55 -30.22 -13.04
N GLN A 290 37.85 -30.49 -14.15
CA GLN A 290 37.96 -31.77 -14.87
C GLN A 290 39.36 -31.99 -15.44
N ARG A 291 39.98 -30.96 -16.04
CA ARG A 291 41.37 -31.00 -16.53
C ARG A 291 42.35 -31.31 -15.41
N ARG A 292 42.30 -30.58 -14.29
CA ARG A 292 43.15 -30.81 -13.11
C ARG A 292 42.95 -32.22 -12.53
N ALA A 293 41.71 -32.73 -12.50
CA ALA A 293 41.41 -34.08 -12.03
C ALA A 293 41.91 -35.18 -12.99
N ALA A 294 41.86 -34.95 -14.30
CA ALA A 294 42.41 -35.87 -15.30
C ALA A 294 43.94 -35.93 -15.25
N GLU A 295 44.60 -34.78 -15.12
CA GLU A 295 46.06 -34.67 -14.96
C GLU A 295 46.54 -35.37 -13.68
N GLN A 296 45.86 -35.17 -12.56
CA GLN A 296 46.16 -35.89 -11.30
C GLN A 296 46.00 -37.42 -11.44
N LYS A 297 44.98 -37.90 -12.17
CA LYS A 297 44.79 -39.34 -12.44
C LYS A 297 45.90 -39.91 -13.31
N ALA A 298 46.27 -39.21 -14.40
CA ALA A 298 47.37 -39.63 -15.27
C ALA A 298 48.71 -39.68 -14.52
N ALA A 299 49.01 -38.66 -13.69
CA ALA A 299 50.20 -38.65 -12.85
C ALA A 299 50.20 -39.80 -11.82
N ALA A 300 49.04 -40.12 -11.23
CA ALA A 300 48.90 -41.26 -10.33
C ALA A 300 49.15 -42.60 -11.05
N GLU A 301 48.61 -42.79 -12.26
CA GLU A 301 48.79 -44.01 -13.07
C GLU A 301 50.25 -44.19 -13.53
N ILE A 302 50.92 -43.12 -13.97
CA ILE A 302 52.36 -43.13 -14.27
C ILE A 302 53.16 -43.49 -13.02
N SER A 303 52.82 -42.94 -11.86
CA SER A 303 53.49 -43.28 -10.59
C SER A 303 53.25 -44.75 -10.16
N HIS A 304 52.10 -45.32 -10.49
CA HIS A 304 51.73 -46.70 -10.16
C HIS A 304 52.44 -47.69 -11.08
N THR A 305 52.40 -47.45 -12.40
CA THR A 305 53.10 -48.27 -13.40
C THR A 305 54.62 -48.25 -13.19
N ALA A 306 55.21 -47.09 -12.89
CA ALA A 306 56.63 -46.98 -12.53
C ALA A 306 56.98 -47.82 -11.28
N LYS A 307 56.13 -47.82 -10.24
CA LYS A 307 56.32 -48.66 -9.04
C LYS A 307 56.22 -50.16 -9.32
N VAL A 308 55.32 -50.57 -10.21
CA VAL A 308 55.17 -51.98 -10.62
C VAL A 308 56.38 -52.44 -11.45
N MET A 309 56.89 -51.62 -12.38
CA MET A 309 58.07 -51.99 -13.18
C MET A 309 59.39 -51.97 -12.40
N ASN A 310 59.55 -51.10 -11.38
CA ASN A 310 60.75 -51.09 -10.54
C ASN A 310 60.76 -52.19 -9.45
N GLY A 311 59.72 -53.00 -9.33
CA GLY A 311 59.57 -54.03 -8.29
C GLY A 311 60.53 -55.22 -8.35
N HIS A 312 61.60 -55.18 -9.13
CA HIS A 312 62.55 -56.30 -9.34
C HIS A 312 64.05 -55.94 -9.15
N ARG A 313 64.38 -54.82 -8.49
CA ARG A 313 65.76 -54.54 -8.02
C ARG A 313 65.80 -54.02 -6.57
N LYS A 314 66.34 -54.86 -5.67
CA LYS A 314 67.19 -54.60 -4.48
C LYS A 314 66.95 -53.28 -3.69
N THR A 315 66.54 -53.32 -2.41
CA THR A 315 67.35 -53.56 -1.17
C THR A 315 68.57 -52.63 -0.98
N SER A 316 68.84 -52.25 0.29
CA SER A 316 69.95 -51.42 0.86
C SER A 316 69.52 -49.97 1.20
N SER A 317 69.37 -49.62 2.49
CA SER A 317 70.34 -49.01 3.44
C SER A 317 70.53 -47.48 3.21
N GLU A 318 70.23 -46.61 4.18
CA GLU A 318 71.20 -46.04 5.17
C GLU A 318 72.32 -45.24 4.48
N VAL A 319 72.64 -43.97 4.76
CA VAL A 319 72.75 -43.24 6.04
C VAL A 319 72.49 -41.72 5.87
N ASP A 320 71.91 -41.16 6.93
CA ASP A 320 71.77 -39.76 7.36
C ASP A 320 73.09 -38.96 7.51
N TYR A 321 73.11 -37.69 7.10
CA TYR A 321 74.03 -36.68 7.65
C TYR A 321 73.33 -35.32 7.81
N GLY A 322 73.16 -34.88 9.05
CA GLY A 322 72.73 -33.52 9.43
C GLY A 322 73.81 -32.46 9.20
N ILE A 323 73.72 -31.20 9.63
CA ILE A 323 72.76 -30.35 10.35
C ILE A 323 73.50 -29.00 10.47
N GLU A 324 72.84 -27.87 10.19
CA GLU A 324 73.01 -26.58 10.90
C GLU A 324 72.07 -25.52 10.31
N ASN A 325 71.61 -24.47 11.01
CA ASN A 325 71.46 -24.19 12.45
C ASN A 325 70.45 -23.02 12.58
N GLY A 326 69.76 -22.87 13.73
CA GLY A 326 69.18 -21.56 14.13
C GLY A 326 67.65 -21.42 14.22
N ASN A 327 67.10 -21.68 15.41
CA ASN A 327 65.86 -21.07 15.94
C ASN A 327 66.18 -19.61 16.42
N PRO A 328 65.26 -18.73 16.94
CA PRO A 328 64.07 -19.02 17.76
C PRO A 328 62.82 -18.11 17.42
N ASN A 329 61.68 -17.99 18.15
CA ASN A 329 61.29 -18.43 19.51
C ASN A 329 59.76 -18.49 19.75
N THR A 330 59.31 -19.25 20.77
CA THR A 330 58.09 -19.10 21.63
C THR A 330 56.64 -18.99 21.06
N GLY A 331 55.69 -19.81 21.57
CA GLY A 331 54.23 -19.54 21.39
C GLY A 331 53.13 -20.58 21.77
N SER A 332 53.37 -21.54 22.66
CA SER A 332 52.45 -22.57 23.27
C SER A 332 51.00 -22.16 23.69
N PRO A 333 50.07 -23.08 24.10
CA PRO A 333 49.85 -24.53 23.78
C PRO A 333 48.37 -25.08 23.84
N SER A 334 48.24 -26.42 23.62
CA SER A 334 47.30 -27.38 24.29
C SER A 334 45.90 -27.64 23.66
N SER A 335 45.23 -28.80 23.85
CA SER A 335 45.56 -30.02 24.62
C SER A 335 44.81 -31.29 24.13
N ALA A 336 45.47 -32.45 24.21
CA ALA A 336 45.03 -33.80 24.67
C ALA A 336 43.58 -34.37 24.45
N LYS A 337 43.31 -35.70 24.46
CA LYS A 337 44.09 -36.97 24.28
C LYS A 337 43.13 -38.19 24.43
N ASN A 338 43.24 -39.19 23.54
CA ASN A 338 42.95 -40.65 23.71
C ASN A 338 41.54 -41.26 24.00
N ARG A 339 41.20 -42.23 23.11
CA ARG A 339 40.90 -43.68 23.34
C ARG A 339 39.57 -44.18 23.97
N ASN A 340 38.99 -45.11 23.20
CA ASN A 340 38.55 -46.48 23.56
C ASN A 340 37.10 -46.85 23.95
N LEU A 341 36.63 -47.88 23.22
CA LEU A 341 35.82 -49.05 23.62
C LEU A 341 34.27 -49.03 23.60
N LYS A 342 33.76 -50.20 23.18
CA LYS A 342 32.39 -50.73 23.04
C LYS A 342 31.77 -51.13 24.42
N PRO A 343 30.54 -51.72 24.51
CA PRO A 343 29.24 -51.39 23.90
C PRO A 343 28.01 -51.53 24.87
N ALA A 344 26.80 -51.28 24.33
CA ALA A 344 25.55 -52.06 24.51
C ALA A 344 24.43 -51.69 25.54
N THR A 345 23.20 -51.92 25.03
CA THR A 345 21.91 -52.30 25.68
C THR A 345 20.83 -51.26 26.04
N LYS A 346 19.64 -51.48 25.43
CA LYS A 346 18.24 -51.29 25.92
C LYS A 346 17.78 -49.83 26.22
N SER A 347 16.52 -49.40 26.03
CA SER A 347 15.24 -49.95 25.49
C SER A 347 14.31 -48.74 25.27
N GLY A 348 13.28 -48.69 24.41
CA GLY A 348 12.67 -49.66 23.48
C GLY A 348 11.84 -48.93 22.39
N ARG A 349 11.32 -49.66 21.37
CA ARG A 349 9.87 -49.92 21.10
C ARG A 349 8.97 -48.66 20.97
N VAL A 350 8.06 -48.51 20.00
CA VAL A 350 7.33 -49.40 19.05
C VAL A 350 6.51 -48.46 18.12
N SER A 351 6.12 -48.72 16.85
CA SER A 351 6.49 -49.69 15.81
C SER A 351 5.76 -49.35 14.49
N THR A 352 6.23 -49.91 13.35
CA THR A 352 5.47 -50.47 12.19
C THR A 352 4.47 -49.59 11.41
N SER A 353 4.22 -49.75 10.10
CA SER A 353 4.74 -50.65 9.03
C SER A 353 4.33 -50.02 7.68
N ALA A 354 5.09 -50.08 6.58
CA ALA A 354 5.25 -51.22 5.65
C ALA A 354 3.90 -51.79 5.14
N ALA A 355 3.69 -52.12 3.85
CA ALA A 355 4.56 -52.07 2.67
C ALA A 355 3.72 -52.03 1.37
N ALA A 356 4.37 -51.76 0.23
CA ALA A 356 3.84 -52.19 -1.07
C ALA A 356 4.11 -53.70 -1.28
N PRO A 357 3.33 -54.38 -2.14
CA PRO A 357 3.94 -54.93 -3.36
C PRO A 357 3.06 -54.69 -4.60
N GLY A 358 3.50 -55.13 -5.78
CA GLY A 358 2.72 -54.93 -7.02
C GLY A 358 3.00 -55.95 -8.13
N ARG A 359 2.66 -55.53 -9.37
CA ARG A 359 2.98 -56.12 -10.70
C ARG A 359 1.91 -57.05 -11.35
N SER A 360 1.82 -56.89 -12.69
CA SER A 360 1.21 -57.77 -13.74
C SER A 360 -0.31 -58.01 -13.72
N THR A 361 -1.04 -58.21 -14.84
CA THR A 361 -0.87 -57.94 -16.30
C THR A 361 -2.25 -58.02 -17.00
N GLU A 362 -2.33 -57.71 -18.31
CA GLU A 362 -3.30 -58.27 -19.29
C GLU A 362 -4.79 -57.82 -19.37
N SER A 363 -5.05 -57.03 -20.43
CA SER A 363 -5.92 -57.39 -21.57
C SER A 363 -7.47 -57.30 -21.56
N SER A 364 -7.96 -56.49 -22.51
CA SER A 364 -9.03 -56.80 -23.50
C SER A 364 -10.53 -56.51 -23.25
N LYS A 365 -11.08 -55.74 -24.21
CA LYS A 365 -12.38 -55.88 -24.93
C LYS A 365 -13.72 -56.01 -24.17
N GLN A 366 -14.54 -54.93 -24.20
CA GLN A 366 -15.86 -54.80 -24.90
C GLN A 366 -16.62 -53.57 -24.35
N VAL A 367 -16.86 -52.51 -25.13
CA VAL A 367 -18.01 -52.29 -26.04
C VAL A 367 -19.39 -52.26 -25.36
N LYS A 368 -19.90 -51.04 -25.09
CA LYS A 368 -21.27 -50.63 -25.45
C LYS A 368 -21.44 -49.10 -25.49
N LYS A 369 -21.89 -48.56 -26.65
CA LYS A 369 -22.69 -47.32 -26.71
C LYS A 369 -24.04 -47.68 -26.05
N THR A 370 -24.72 -46.91 -25.21
CA THR A 370 -25.24 -45.52 -25.29
C THR A 370 -25.66 -45.07 -23.85
N ASP A 371 -26.02 -43.83 -23.49
CA ASP A 371 -26.10 -42.54 -24.20
C ASP A 371 -25.93 -41.31 -23.27
N LYS A 372 -26.21 -40.11 -23.79
CA LYS A 372 -26.47 -38.83 -23.09
C LYS A 372 -27.89 -38.34 -23.48
N PRO A 373 -28.65 -37.61 -22.63
CA PRO A 373 -28.21 -36.25 -22.25
C PRO A 373 -28.63 -35.67 -20.88
N LYS A 374 -28.03 -34.50 -20.60
CA LYS A 374 -28.38 -33.40 -19.64
C LYS A 374 -27.58 -33.31 -18.33
N PRO A 375 -26.40 -32.64 -18.33
CA PRO A 375 -25.60 -32.35 -17.14
C PRO A 375 -26.05 -31.07 -16.39
N ALA A 376 -27.36 -30.83 -16.23
CA ALA A 376 -27.88 -29.59 -15.61
C ALA A 376 -28.22 -29.74 -14.11
N MET A 377 -28.61 -30.93 -13.65
CA MET A 377 -29.19 -31.10 -12.30
C MET A 377 -28.16 -31.25 -11.16
N ARG A 378 -26.87 -31.46 -11.46
CA ARG A 378 -25.80 -31.54 -10.43
C ARG A 378 -25.35 -30.16 -9.94
N GLN A 379 -25.27 -29.17 -10.83
CA GLN A 379 -24.90 -27.80 -10.46
C GLN A 379 -25.94 -27.16 -9.54
N MET A 380 -27.24 -27.35 -9.80
CA MET A 380 -28.30 -26.72 -9.02
C MET A 380 -28.34 -27.17 -7.54
N ARG A 381 -27.91 -28.39 -7.22
CA ARG A 381 -27.75 -28.86 -5.83
C ARG A 381 -26.55 -28.25 -5.11
N MET A 382 -25.46 -27.97 -5.83
CA MET A 382 -24.28 -27.27 -5.29
C MET A 382 -24.65 -25.83 -4.94
N PHE A 383 -25.36 -25.13 -5.83
CA PHE A 383 -25.89 -23.79 -5.56
C PHE A 383 -26.89 -23.75 -4.41
N ALA A 384 -27.80 -24.73 -4.31
CA ALA A 384 -28.74 -24.81 -3.19
C ALA A 384 -28.02 -24.92 -1.83
N ASN A 385 -26.98 -25.76 -1.73
CA ASN A 385 -26.19 -25.89 -0.49
C ASN A 385 -25.39 -24.62 -0.19
N LEU A 386 -24.83 -23.95 -1.20
CA LEU A 386 -24.19 -22.63 -1.05
C LEU A 386 -25.18 -21.57 -0.56
N LEU A 387 -26.41 -21.55 -1.08
CA LEU A 387 -27.47 -20.62 -0.68
C LEU A 387 -27.91 -20.86 0.77
N VAL A 388 -28.09 -22.12 1.17
CA VAL A 388 -28.41 -22.51 2.55
C VAL A 388 -27.26 -22.13 3.50
N THR A 389 -26.01 -22.25 3.07
CA THR A 389 -24.84 -21.85 3.86
C THR A 389 -24.77 -20.32 4.02
N LEU A 390 -25.03 -19.57 2.95
CA LEU A 390 -25.15 -18.11 2.97
C LEU A 390 -26.30 -17.64 3.89
N LEU A 391 -27.50 -18.23 3.78
CA LEU A 391 -28.64 -17.93 4.64
C LEU A 391 -28.34 -18.19 6.12
N ARG A 392 -27.67 -19.31 6.43
CA ARG A 392 -27.30 -19.67 7.81
C ARG A 392 -26.20 -18.77 8.39
N ASN A 393 -25.34 -18.21 7.55
CA ASN A 393 -24.36 -17.19 7.96
C ASN A 393 -25.00 -15.79 8.09
N MET A 394 -25.93 -15.46 7.19
CA MET A 394 -26.67 -14.18 7.20
C MET A 394 -27.60 -14.07 8.42
N GLY A 395 -28.18 -15.18 8.89
CA GLY A 395 -28.92 -15.24 10.16
C GLY A 395 -28.09 -14.89 11.40
N ARG A 396 -26.75 -15.04 11.36
CA ARG A 396 -25.82 -14.56 12.41
C ARG A 396 -25.38 -13.11 12.20
N SER A 397 -25.51 -12.57 10.98
CA SER A 397 -25.20 -11.18 10.65
C SER A 397 -26.32 -10.20 11.05
N MET A 398 -27.56 -10.68 11.14
CA MET A 398 -28.73 -9.83 11.46
C MET A 398 -28.67 -9.15 12.84
N SER A 399 -27.91 -9.66 13.81
CA SER A 399 -27.74 -9.03 15.12
C SER A 399 -26.57 -8.04 15.20
N ALA A 400 -25.71 -7.97 14.18
CA ALA A 400 -24.48 -7.17 14.22
C ALA A 400 -24.57 -5.83 13.48
N ASN A 401 -25.35 -5.75 12.40
CA ASN A 401 -25.55 -4.49 11.64
C ASN A 401 -26.86 -4.51 10.82
N PRO A 402 -28.03 -4.17 11.42
CA PRO A 402 -29.31 -4.19 10.72
C PRO A 402 -29.39 -3.17 9.56
N LEU A 403 -28.65 -2.06 9.64
CA LEU A 403 -28.60 -1.04 8.58
C LEU A 403 -27.94 -1.56 7.29
N SER A 404 -26.91 -2.40 7.39
CA SER A 404 -26.27 -2.99 6.20
C SER A 404 -27.19 -4.00 5.49
N PHE A 405 -28.00 -4.73 6.25
CA PHE A 405 -29.04 -5.62 5.71
C PHE A 405 -30.19 -4.85 5.05
N LEU A 406 -30.63 -3.74 5.66
CA LEU A 406 -31.63 -2.86 5.06
C LEU A 406 -31.10 -2.23 3.75
N ARG A 407 -29.83 -1.80 3.72
CA ARG A 407 -29.19 -1.22 2.53
C ARG A 407 -29.07 -2.24 1.39
N THR A 408 -28.70 -3.49 1.67
CA THR A 408 -28.67 -4.54 0.63
C THR A 408 -30.07 -4.94 0.16
N LEU A 409 -31.07 -5.00 1.04
CA LEU A 409 -32.48 -5.19 0.64
C LEU A 409 -32.97 -4.06 -0.29
N LEU A 410 -32.67 -2.80 0.03
CA LEU A 410 -33.05 -1.66 -0.80
C LEU A 410 -32.38 -1.69 -2.18
N VAL A 411 -31.11 -2.12 -2.27
CA VAL A 411 -30.42 -2.33 -3.56
C VAL A 411 -31.09 -3.45 -4.37
N VAL A 412 -31.39 -4.60 -3.74
CA VAL A 412 -32.10 -5.72 -4.41
C VAL A 412 -33.48 -5.28 -4.88
N PHE A 413 -34.23 -4.54 -4.07
CA PHE A 413 -35.55 -4.02 -4.42
C PHE A 413 -35.48 -2.98 -5.55
N GLY A 414 -34.44 -2.13 -5.55
CA GLY A 414 -34.14 -1.19 -6.62
C GLY A 414 -33.83 -1.88 -7.95
N VAL A 415 -33.04 -2.97 -7.93
CA VAL A 415 -32.77 -3.79 -9.12
C VAL A 415 -34.04 -4.48 -9.63
N LEU A 416 -34.89 -5.01 -8.74
CA LEU A 416 -36.17 -5.60 -9.12
C LEU A 416 -37.14 -4.55 -9.72
N MET A 417 -37.18 -3.34 -9.16
CA MET A 417 -37.92 -2.20 -9.73
C MET A 417 -37.36 -1.73 -11.08
N ALA A 418 -36.04 -1.75 -11.26
CA ALA A 418 -35.42 -1.43 -12.56
C ALA A 418 -35.79 -2.48 -13.62
N LEU A 419 -35.77 -3.77 -13.26
CA LEU A 419 -36.15 -4.87 -14.14
C LEU A 419 -37.66 -5.00 -14.38
N SER A 420 -38.51 -4.40 -13.54
CA SER A 420 -39.96 -4.37 -13.77
C SER A 420 -40.36 -3.37 -14.86
N ARG A 421 -39.57 -2.31 -15.09
CA ARG A 421 -39.82 -1.33 -16.17
C ARG A 421 -39.77 -2.00 -17.55
N ALA A 422 -40.79 -1.76 -18.37
CA ALA A 422 -40.91 -2.36 -19.70
C ALA A 422 -39.73 -1.95 -20.61
N ASP A 423 -39.32 -0.69 -20.57
CA ASP A 423 -38.20 -0.17 -21.38
C ASP A 423 -36.88 -0.87 -21.10
N VAL A 424 -36.60 -1.16 -19.81
CA VAL A 424 -35.38 -1.88 -19.41
C VAL A 424 -35.44 -3.31 -19.93
N ARG A 425 -36.60 -3.99 -19.83
CA ARG A 425 -36.80 -5.33 -20.40
C ARG A 425 -36.63 -5.36 -21.92
N HIS A 426 -37.08 -4.33 -22.64
CA HIS A 426 -36.87 -4.22 -24.09
C HIS A 426 -35.40 -3.93 -24.47
N ARG A 427 -34.71 -3.07 -23.72
CA ARG A 427 -33.25 -2.84 -23.90
C ARG A 427 -32.44 -4.10 -23.63
N LEU A 428 -32.74 -4.80 -22.54
CA LEU A 428 -32.04 -6.04 -22.16
C LEU A 428 -32.27 -7.16 -23.18
N ARG A 429 -33.50 -7.28 -23.73
CA ARG A 429 -33.78 -8.20 -24.85
C ARG A 429 -32.96 -7.84 -26.10
N ARG A 430 -32.95 -6.59 -26.56
CA ARG A 430 -32.14 -6.18 -27.73
C ARG A 430 -30.65 -6.50 -27.57
N ILE A 431 -30.09 -6.28 -26.37
CA ILE A 431 -28.69 -6.56 -26.07
C ILE A 431 -28.44 -8.09 -26.05
N ALA A 432 -29.33 -8.87 -25.43
CA ALA A 432 -29.25 -10.33 -25.41
C ALA A 432 -29.38 -10.94 -26.82
N ASP A 433 -30.34 -10.46 -27.63
CA ASP A 433 -30.56 -10.91 -29.02
C ASP A 433 -29.33 -10.61 -29.89
N SER A 434 -28.73 -9.42 -29.72
CA SER A 434 -27.51 -9.00 -30.42
C SER A 434 -26.29 -9.82 -30.01
N GLY A 435 -26.15 -10.15 -28.72
CA GLY A 435 -25.12 -11.06 -28.23
C GLY A 435 -25.30 -12.49 -28.75
N TRP A 436 -26.54 -12.98 -28.77
CA TRP A 436 -26.87 -14.33 -29.26
C TRP A 436 -26.64 -14.49 -30.76
N GLN A 437 -26.93 -13.46 -31.56
CA GLN A 437 -26.61 -13.46 -32.99
C GLN A 437 -25.10 -13.51 -33.25
N LYS A 438 -24.29 -12.75 -32.50
CA LYS A 438 -22.81 -12.82 -32.61
C LYS A 438 -22.28 -14.22 -32.30
N ILE A 439 -22.69 -14.81 -31.17
CA ILE A 439 -22.29 -16.17 -30.77
C ILE A 439 -22.70 -17.20 -31.85
N ARG A 440 -23.92 -17.10 -32.40
CA ARG A 440 -24.40 -18.00 -33.45
C ARG A 440 -23.64 -17.82 -34.77
N GLY A 441 -23.22 -16.60 -35.09
CA GLY A 441 -22.34 -16.31 -36.24
C GLY A 441 -20.97 -16.96 -36.11
N THR A 442 -20.29 -16.79 -34.97
CA THR A 442 -18.96 -17.37 -34.72
C THR A 442 -18.98 -18.90 -34.75
N VAL A 443 -20.00 -19.53 -34.15
CA VAL A 443 -20.17 -21.00 -34.20
C VAL A 443 -20.52 -21.48 -35.62
N GLY A 444 -21.35 -20.75 -36.36
CA GLY A 444 -21.70 -21.09 -37.74
C GLY A 444 -20.53 -21.01 -38.72
N MET A 445 -19.58 -20.11 -38.48
CA MET A 445 -18.37 -19.98 -39.29
C MET A 445 -17.34 -21.07 -38.94
N GLY A 446 -17.20 -21.42 -37.66
CA GLY A 446 -16.30 -22.50 -37.21
C GLY A 446 -16.64 -23.89 -37.78
N VAL A 447 -17.91 -24.19 -38.04
CA VAL A 447 -18.34 -25.48 -38.62
C VAL A 447 -18.11 -25.54 -40.15
N LYS A 448 -17.99 -24.40 -40.84
CA LYS A 448 -17.79 -24.35 -42.30
C LYS A 448 -16.35 -24.52 -42.77
N VAL A 449 -15.37 -24.56 -41.85
CA VAL A 449 -13.94 -24.68 -42.18
C VAL A 449 -13.39 -26.09 -41.89
N SER A 450 -14.20 -27.00 -41.32
CA SER A 450 -13.78 -28.39 -41.01
C SER A 450 -14.12 -29.42 -42.10
N TYR A 451 -14.23 -28.99 -43.37
CA TYR A 451 -14.47 -29.87 -44.53
C TYR A 451 -13.67 -29.41 -45.76
N ILE A 452 -12.34 -29.42 -45.64
CA ILE A 452 -11.35 -29.64 -46.71
C ILE A 452 -10.31 -30.60 -46.14
#